data_AF-A0A2I0KML1-F1
#
_entry.id   AF-A0A2I0KML1-F1
#
_cell.length_a   1.000
_cell.length_b   1.000
_cell.length_c   1.000
_cell.angle_alpha   90.00
_cell.angle_beta   90.00
_cell.angle_gamma   90.00
#
_symmetry.space_group_name_H-M   'P 1'
#
loop_
_entity.id
_entity.type
_entity.pdbx_description
1 polymer ?
#
loop_
_entity_poly.entity_id
_entity_poly.type
_entity_poly.pdbx_seq_one_letter_code
_entity_poly.pdbx_strand_id
1 'polypeptide(L)'
;MTVTYKDWHEMLSFALLTYRTSIRTLTGATLYSLVYGMEAVIPIEVEIPSMRVIAKSELEEAEWANQCYEQLNLIDEKRLTTLCHDQCYQQKMARVFNARYNGPSVVRETFSGGAIILSDMDGTENAPLVNADVLKKYYL
;
A
#
# COMPACT_ATOMS: atom_id res chain seq x y z
N MET A 1 15.04 -27.97 0.21
CA MET A 1 15.59 -27.09 1.26
C MET A 1 14.47 -26.71 2.19
N THR A 2 14.67 -26.84 3.51
CA THR A 2 13.70 -26.36 4.51
C THR A 2 14.05 -24.91 4.83
N VAL A 3 13.19 -23.97 4.43
CA VAL A 3 13.41 -22.55 4.71
C VAL A 3 13.04 -22.25 6.17
N THR A 4 13.94 -21.62 6.91
CA THR A 4 13.75 -21.27 8.33
C THR A 4 13.77 -19.75 8.54
N TYR A 5 13.34 -19.26 9.71
CA TYR A 5 13.31 -17.81 9.99
C TYR A 5 14.70 -17.14 9.96
N LYS A 6 15.78 -17.93 10.12
CA LYS A 6 17.16 -17.42 10.05
C LYS A 6 17.56 -17.02 8.64
N ASP A 7 16.84 -17.54 7.64
CA ASP A 7 17.12 -17.36 6.21
C ASP A 7 16.33 -16.17 5.64
N TRP A 8 15.79 -15.29 6.49
CA TRP A 8 14.96 -14.15 6.07
C TRP A 8 15.64 -13.25 5.05
N HIS A 9 16.97 -13.10 5.13
CA HIS A 9 17.76 -12.27 4.24
C HIS A 9 17.88 -12.89 2.84
N GLU A 10 17.90 -14.22 2.73
CA GLU A 10 17.82 -14.93 1.45
C GLU A 10 16.41 -14.85 0.86
N MET A 11 15.37 -14.91 1.72
CA MET A 11 13.98 -14.75 1.28
C MET A 11 13.62 -13.32 0.86
N LEU A 12 14.35 -12.32 1.32
CA LEU A 12 14.04 -10.91 1.10
C LEU A 12 13.91 -10.57 -0.39
N SER A 13 14.81 -11.09 -1.23
CA SER A 13 14.78 -10.87 -2.68
C SER A 13 13.50 -11.41 -3.31
N PHE A 14 13.04 -12.58 -2.87
CA PHE A 14 11.78 -13.18 -3.34
C PHE A 14 10.56 -12.40 -2.85
N ALA A 15 10.57 -11.97 -1.58
CA ALA A 15 9.52 -11.12 -1.02
C ALA A 15 9.41 -9.77 -1.77
N LEU A 16 10.55 -9.15 -2.11
CA LEU A 16 10.57 -7.92 -2.89
C LEU A 16 10.08 -8.12 -4.32
N LEU A 17 10.47 -9.21 -4.97
CA LEU A 17 10.00 -9.54 -6.32
C LEU A 17 8.47 -9.70 -6.33
N THR A 18 7.94 -10.54 -5.45
CA THR A 18 6.49 -10.77 -5.31
C THR A 18 5.74 -9.48 -4.96
N TYR A 19 6.29 -8.64 -4.08
CA TYR A 19 5.68 -7.35 -3.76
C TYR A 19 5.61 -6.43 -4.99
N ARG A 20 6.65 -6.42 -5.83
CA ARG A 20 6.71 -5.58 -7.03
C ARG A 20 5.77 -6.05 -8.15
N THR A 21 5.59 -7.36 -8.31
CA THR A 21 4.83 -7.96 -9.41
C THR A 21 3.42 -8.41 -9.04
N SER A 22 3.02 -8.31 -7.77
CA SER A 22 1.66 -8.59 -7.33
C SER A 22 0.77 -7.35 -7.41
N ILE A 23 -0.48 -7.54 -7.84
CA ILE A 23 -1.49 -6.48 -7.82
C ILE A 23 -1.79 -6.10 -6.36
N ARG A 24 -1.80 -4.80 -6.06
CA ARG A 24 -2.13 -4.30 -4.73
C ARG A 24 -3.57 -3.81 -4.68
N THR A 25 -4.31 -4.19 -3.64
CA THR A 25 -5.69 -3.72 -3.43
C THR A 25 -5.80 -2.20 -3.34
N LEU A 26 -4.76 -1.56 -2.80
CA LEU A 26 -4.62 -0.10 -2.67
C LEU A 26 -4.50 0.62 -4.01
N THR A 27 -3.83 0.04 -5.01
CA THR A 27 -3.55 0.71 -6.29
C THR A 27 -4.25 0.06 -7.48
N GLY A 28 -4.75 -1.17 -7.35
CA GLY A 28 -5.33 -1.95 -8.45
C GLY A 28 -4.32 -2.38 -9.51
N ALA A 29 -3.03 -2.08 -9.33
CA ALA A 29 -1.95 -2.35 -10.28
C ALA A 29 -0.75 -3.00 -9.57
N THR A 30 0.19 -3.53 -10.35
CA THR A 30 1.49 -3.93 -9.83
C THR A 30 2.38 -2.70 -9.63
N LEU A 31 3.23 -2.73 -8.62
CA LEU A 31 4.17 -1.62 -8.38
C LEU A 31 5.16 -1.46 -9.53
N TYR A 32 5.56 -2.57 -10.17
CA TYR A 32 6.45 -2.55 -11.31
C TYR A 32 5.85 -1.79 -12.51
N SER A 33 4.58 -2.05 -12.84
CA SER A 33 3.94 -1.37 -13.98
C SER A 33 3.70 0.11 -13.75
N LEU A 34 3.57 0.57 -12.51
CA LEU A 34 3.52 1.99 -12.19
C LEU A 34 4.86 2.71 -12.38
N VAL A 35 5.98 2.02 -12.16
CA VAL A 35 7.32 2.61 -12.35
C VAL A 35 7.71 2.58 -13.82
N TYR A 36 7.57 1.42 -14.48
CA TYR A 36 8.12 1.17 -15.81
C TYR A 36 7.08 1.19 -16.95
N GLY A 37 5.79 1.34 -16.64
CA GLY A 37 4.71 1.44 -17.62
C GLY A 37 4.16 0.10 -18.14
N MET A 38 4.85 -0.99 -17.84
CA MET A 38 4.50 -2.34 -18.30
C MET A 38 4.67 -3.38 -17.21
N GLU A 39 3.95 -4.48 -17.32
CA GLU A 39 4.10 -5.60 -16.39
C GLU A 39 5.45 -6.29 -16.55
N ALA A 40 6.08 -6.62 -15.43
CA ALA A 40 7.32 -7.39 -15.42
C ALA A 40 7.14 -8.73 -16.14
N VAL A 41 8.18 -9.18 -16.83
CA VAL A 41 8.28 -10.58 -17.28
C VAL A 41 9.10 -11.28 -16.20
N ILE A 42 8.45 -12.15 -15.43
CA ILE A 42 9.12 -12.88 -14.34
C ILE A 42 9.99 -14.01 -14.91
N PRO A 43 11.07 -14.43 -14.23
CA PRO A 43 12.01 -15.42 -14.76
C PRO A 43 11.36 -16.73 -15.23
N ILE A 44 10.34 -17.21 -14.52
CA ILE A 44 9.60 -18.44 -14.89
C ILE A 44 8.88 -18.31 -16.23
N GLU A 45 8.42 -17.11 -16.63
CA GLU A 45 7.83 -16.88 -17.95
C GLU A 45 8.86 -16.92 -19.09
N VAL A 46 10.15 -16.77 -18.77
CA VAL A 46 11.25 -16.89 -19.74
C VAL A 46 11.73 -18.33 -19.82
N GLU A 47 11.89 -18.99 -18.66
CA GLU A 47 12.28 -20.41 -18.59
C GLU A 47 11.23 -21.33 -19.21
N ILE A 48 9.94 -21.03 -18.96
CA ILE A 48 8.81 -21.63 -19.65
C ILE A 48 8.22 -20.52 -20.53
N PRO A 49 8.56 -20.47 -21.83
CA PRO A 49 8.18 -19.37 -22.71
C PRO A 49 6.68 -19.06 -22.62
N SER A 50 6.36 -17.96 -21.95
CA SER A 50 4.97 -17.52 -21.80
C SER A 50 4.49 -16.96 -23.13
N MET A 51 3.16 -16.88 -23.30
CA MET A 51 2.56 -16.30 -24.50
C MET A 51 3.08 -14.88 -24.79
N ARG A 52 3.38 -14.09 -23.75
CA ARG A 52 3.95 -12.74 -23.87
C ARG A 52 5.38 -12.77 -24.42
N VAL A 53 6.18 -13.75 -23.99
CA VAL A 53 7.57 -13.92 -24.43
C VAL A 53 7.61 -14.41 -25.87
N ILE A 54 6.79 -15.41 -26.21
CA ILE A 54 6.67 -15.94 -27.58
C ILE A 54 6.24 -14.83 -28.54
N ALA A 55 5.15 -14.12 -28.22
CA ALA A 55 4.65 -13.03 -29.07
C ALA A 55 5.69 -11.93 -29.30
N LYS A 56 6.52 -11.61 -28.29
CA LYS A 56 7.59 -10.62 -28.45
C LYS A 56 8.77 -11.12 -29.28
N SER A 57 9.06 -12.42 -29.24
CA SER A 57 10.17 -12.99 -30.01
C SER A 57 9.91 -13.04 -31.52
N GLU A 58 8.65 -12.94 -31.94
CA GLU A 58 8.22 -12.97 -33.34
C GLU A 58 8.04 -11.56 -33.95
N LEU A 59 8.11 -10.49 -33.14
CA LEU A 59 7.93 -9.12 -33.60
C LEU A 59 9.19 -8.53 -34.23
N GLU A 60 8.99 -7.70 -35.25
CA GLU A 60 10.07 -6.87 -35.79
C GLU A 60 10.44 -5.76 -34.79
N GLU A 61 11.71 -5.36 -34.78
CA GLU A 61 12.24 -4.38 -33.81
C GLU A 61 11.52 -3.02 -33.88
N ALA A 62 11.11 -2.59 -35.07
CA ALA A 62 10.33 -1.36 -35.26
C ALA A 62 8.93 -1.46 -34.64
N GLU A 63 8.27 -2.62 -34.77
CA GLU A 63 6.96 -2.86 -34.17
C GLU A 63 7.06 -2.94 -32.65
N TRP A 64 8.10 -3.60 -32.14
CA TRP A 64 8.38 -3.66 -30.71
C TRP A 64 8.63 -2.26 -30.12
N ALA A 65 9.40 -1.41 -30.80
CA ALA A 65 9.64 -0.04 -30.37
C ALA A 65 8.34 0.76 -30.30
N ASN A 66 7.49 0.66 -31.33
CA ASN A 66 6.17 1.31 -31.34
C ASN A 66 5.28 0.84 -30.18
N GLN A 67 5.23 -0.47 -29.90
CA GLN A 67 4.48 -0.99 -28.74
C GLN A 67 5.00 -0.44 -27.41
N CYS A 68 6.31 -0.30 -27.26
CA CYS A 68 6.92 0.27 -26.06
C CYS A 68 6.54 1.75 -25.90
N TYR A 69 6.52 2.52 -26.99
CA TYR A 69 6.08 3.92 -26.98
C TYR A 69 4.61 4.06 -26.58
N GLU A 70 3.72 3.23 -27.13
CA GLU A 70 2.30 3.22 -26.76
C GLU A 70 2.09 2.91 -25.27
N GLN A 71 2.80 1.90 -24.74
CA GLN A 71 2.73 1.59 -23.30
C GLN A 71 3.23 2.74 -22.43
N LEU A 72 4.27 3.45 -22.88
CA LEU A 72 4.80 4.61 -22.17
C LEU A 72 3.81 5.77 -22.20
N ASN A 73 3.11 6.01 -23.31
CA ASN A 73 2.11 7.07 -23.43
C ASN A 73 0.95 6.87 -22.44
N LEU A 74 0.59 5.61 -22.18
CA LEU A 74 -0.48 5.24 -21.25
C LEU A 74 -0.04 5.25 -19.77
N ILE A 75 1.24 5.46 -19.46
CA ILE A 75 1.74 5.33 -18.09
C ILE A 75 1.15 6.39 -17.15
N ASP A 76 1.00 7.62 -17.63
CA ASP A 76 0.55 8.73 -16.81
C ASP A 76 -0.95 8.59 -16.49
N GLU A 77 -1.74 8.07 -17.43
CA GLU A 77 -3.14 7.73 -17.20
C GLU A 77 -3.30 6.63 -16.15
N LYS A 78 -2.49 5.56 -16.24
CA LYS A 78 -2.46 4.50 -15.23
C LYS A 78 -2.11 5.07 -13.86
N ARG A 79 -1.03 5.88 -13.77
CA ARG A 79 -0.61 6.52 -12.52
C ARG A 79 -1.70 7.40 -11.93
N LEU A 80 -2.34 8.24 -12.76
CA LEU A 80 -3.42 9.12 -12.32
C LEU A 80 -4.63 8.32 -11.80
N THR A 81 -5.00 7.25 -12.50
CA THR A 81 -6.09 6.36 -12.07
C THR A 81 -5.77 5.72 -10.73
N THR A 82 -4.54 5.23 -10.54
CA THR A 82 -4.11 4.63 -9.27
C THR A 82 -4.05 5.64 -8.13
N LEU A 83 -3.65 6.89 -8.40
CA LEU A 83 -3.63 7.96 -7.41
C LEU A 83 -5.05 8.29 -6.94
N CYS A 84 -6.01 8.38 -7.85
CA CYS A 84 -7.41 8.61 -7.52
C CYS A 84 -7.98 7.46 -6.68
N HIS A 85 -7.68 6.21 -7.05
CA HIS A 85 -8.11 5.03 -6.31
C HIS A 85 -7.51 4.98 -4.90
N ASP A 86 -6.22 5.26 -4.75
CA ASP A 86 -5.55 5.35 -3.45
C ASP A 86 -6.18 6.46 -2.60
N GLN A 87 -6.38 7.67 -3.14
CA GLN A 87 -7.05 8.76 -2.43
C GLN A 87 -8.46 8.37 -1.96
N CYS A 88 -9.25 7.72 -2.81
CA CYS A 88 -10.58 7.24 -2.44
C CYS A 88 -10.51 6.21 -1.30
N TYR A 89 -9.54 5.28 -1.36
CA TYR A 89 -9.30 4.31 -0.30
C TYR A 89 -8.89 4.99 1.01
N GLN A 90 -7.95 5.93 0.98
CA GLN A 90 -7.52 6.69 2.15
C GLN A 90 -8.69 7.46 2.77
N GLN A 91 -9.51 8.13 1.95
CA GLN A 91 -10.71 8.80 2.43
C GLN A 91 -11.70 7.83 3.08
N LYS A 92 -11.88 6.64 2.51
CA LYS A 92 -12.75 5.60 3.09
C LYS A 92 -12.21 5.13 4.44
N MET A 93 -10.90 4.91 4.55
CA MET A 93 -10.26 4.52 5.81
C MET A 93 -10.34 5.63 6.86
N ALA A 94 -10.09 6.88 6.48
CA ALA A 94 -10.23 8.04 7.35
C ALA A 94 -11.67 8.20 7.87
N ARG A 95 -12.69 8.00 7.02
CA ARG A 95 -14.10 8.02 7.44
C ARG A 95 -14.41 6.95 8.47
N VAL A 96 -13.96 5.71 8.24
CA VAL A 96 -14.17 4.60 9.19
C VAL A 96 -13.46 4.87 10.51
N PHE A 97 -12.26 5.44 10.46
CA PHE A 97 -11.50 5.81 11.65
C PHE A 97 -12.18 6.94 12.43
N ASN A 98 -12.54 8.04 11.77
CA ASN A 98 -13.17 9.22 12.39
C ASN A 98 -14.58 8.90 12.93
N ALA A 99 -15.28 7.93 12.35
CA ALA A 99 -16.54 7.44 12.91
C ALA A 99 -16.35 6.64 14.22
N ARG A 100 -15.14 6.13 14.48
CA ARG A 100 -14.82 5.29 15.64
C ARG A 100 -14.07 6.05 16.74
N TYR A 101 -13.34 7.11 16.38
CA TYR A 101 -12.48 7.86 17.29
C TYR A 101 -12.71 9.36 17.14
N ASN A 102 -12.83 10.06 18.28
CA ASN A 102 -13.11 11.51 18.34
C ASN A 102 -11.86 12.38 18.16
N GLY A 103 -10.80 11.85 17.57
CA GLY A 103 -9.50 12.51 17.43
C GLY A 103 -8.56 12.30 18.61
N PRO A 104 -7.31 12.82 18.51
CA PRO A 104 -6.35 12.78 19.60
C PRO A 104 -6.77 13.71 20.74
N SER A 105 -6.51 13.29 21.97
CA SER A 105 -6.75 14.09 23.18
C SER A 105 -5.62 13.81 24.19
N VAL A 106 -5.34 14.78 25.04
CA VAL A 106 -4.29 14.68 26.06
C VAL A 106 -4.89 14.11 27.34
N VAL A 107 -4.21 13.13 27.94
CA VAL A 107 -4.58 12.60 29.26
C VAL A 107 -4.13 13.60 30.33
N ARG A 108 -5.07 14.10 31.14
CA ARG A 108 -4.77 15.06 32.20
C ARG A 108 -4.66 14.40 33.56
N GLU A 109 -5.65 13.59 33.92
CA GLU A 109 -5.71 12.91 35.21
C GLU A 109 -6.15 11.46 35.04
N THR A 110 -5.61 10.58 35.89
CA THR A 110 -5.94 9.16 35.95
C THR A 110 -6.32 8.77 37.36
N PHE A 111 -7.41 8.03 37.50
CA PHE A 111 -7.90 7.55 38.79
C PHE A 111 -7.60 6.06 38.96
N SER A 112 -7.43 5.60 40.21
CA SER A 112 -7.11 4.21 40.53
C SER A 112 -8.16 3.17 40.09
N GLY A 113 -9.32 3.60 39.61
CA GLY A 113 -10.39 2.77 39.03
C GLY A 113 -10.44 2.74 37.50
N GLY A 114 -9.42 3.25 36.80
CA GLY A 114 -9.38 3.24 35.34
C GLY A 114 -10.19 4.37 34.67
N ALA A 115 -10.70 5.33 35.44
CA ALA A 115 -11.29 6.54 34.90
C ALA A 115 -10.21 7.56 34.54
N ILE A 116 -10.42 8.31 33.46
CA ILE A 116 -9.47 9.29 32.93
C ILE A 116 -10.22 10.58 32.56
N ILE A 117 -9.61 11.72 32.86
CA ILE A 117 -10.02 13.04 32.33
C ILE A 117 -9.15 13.37 31.12
N LEU A 118 -9.82 13.65 30.00
CA LEU A 118 -9.18 14.09 28.77
C LEU A 118 -9.28 15.61 28.64
N SER A 119 -8.30 16.21 27.97
CA SER A 119 -8.34 17.59 27.51
C SER A 119 -8.12 17.62 26.01
N ASP A 120 -8.72 18.60 25.33
CA ASP A 120 -8.45 18.80 23.91
C ASP A 120 -6.99 19.19 23.67
N MET A 121 -6.49 19.01 22.45
CA MET A 121 -5.12 19.36 22.07
C MET A 121 -4.83 20.87 22.29
N ASP A 122 -5.89 21.68 22.30
CA ASP A 122 -5.87 23.13 22.45
C ASP A 122 -5.79 23.57 23.93
N GLY A 123 -5.82 22.62 24.88
CA GLY A 123 -5.85 22.89 26.32
C GLY A 123 -7.24 23.24 26.86
N THR A 124 -8.27 23.24 26.01
CA THR A 124 -9.66 23.46 26.43
C THR A 124 -10.16 22.27 27.27
N GLU A 125 -10.66 22.55 28.47
CA GLU A 125 -11.24 21.54 29.36
C GLU A 125 -12.60 21.09 28.83
N ASN A 126 -12.60 19.99 28.08
CA ASN A 126 -13.81 19.22 27.83
C ASN A 126 -13.86 18.11 28.88
N ALA A 127 -14.87 18.14 29.74
CA ALA A 127 -14.91 17.41 31.01
C ALA A 127 -15.67 16.05 31.03
N PRO A 128 -15.62 15.14 30.01
CA PRO A 128 -16.14 13.80 30.24
C PRO A 128 -15.08 12.93 30.92
N LEU A 129 -15.46 12.34 32.06
CA LEU A 129 -14.78 11.16 32.62
C LEU A 129 -14.99 9.98 31.66
N VAL A 130 -13.90 9.41 31.17
CA VAL A 130 -13.93 8.28 30.22
C VAL A 130 -13.18 7.09 30.81
N ASN A 131 -13.65 5.88 30.50
CA ASN A 131 -12.93 4.66 30.86
C ASN A 131 -11.64 4.53 30.02
N ALA A 132 -10.51 4.21 30.65
CA ALA A 132 -9.24 3.98 29.98
C ALA A 132 -9.30 2.89 28.89
N ASP A 133 -10.12 1.85 29.09
CA ASP A 133 -10.19 0.69 28.19
C ASP A 133 -10.74 1.03 26.79
N VAL A 134 -11.48 2.13 26.65
CA VAL A 134 -11.99 2.59 25.36
C VAL A 134 -11.00 3.46 24.59
N LEU A 135 -9.88 3.85 25.22
CA LEU A 135 -8.86 4.69 24.62
C LEU A 135 -7.81 3.84 23.90
N LYS A 136 -7.28 4.40 22.80
CA LYS A 136 -6.10 3.85 22.13
C LYS A 136 -4.96 4.84 22.21
N LYS A 137 -3.77 4.34 22.52
CA LYS A 137 -2.54 5.15 22.53
C LYS A 137 -2.27 5.67 21.12
N TYR A 138 -2.11 6.97 21.01
CA TYR A 138 -1.76 7.65 19.77
C TYR A 138 -0.24 7.78 19.68
N TYR A 139 0.34 7.42 18.53
CA TYR A 139 1.77 7.55 18.24
C TYR A 139 1.94 8.60 17.13
N LEU A 140 2.83 9.56 17.35
CA LEU A 140 3.25 10.57 16.36
C LEU A 140 4.38 10.03 15.48
#